data_AF-A0AAE3EQQ4-F1
#
_entry.id   AF-A0AAE3EQQ4-F1
#
_cell.length_a   1.000
_cell.length_b   1.000
_cell.length_c   1.000
_cell.angle_alpha   90.00
_cell.angle_beta   90.00
_cell.angle_gamma   90.00
#
_symmetry.space_group_name_H-M   'P 1'
#
loop_
_entity.id
_entity.type
_entity.pdbx_description
1 polymer ?
#
loop_
_entity_poly.entity_id
_entity_poly.type
_entity_poly.pdbx_seq_one_letter_code
_entity_poly.pdbx_strand_id
1 'polypeptide(L)'
;MEFWFARDIQHLLGYSEWRNFQKVIIKAKTSCEATGNNISDHFVDVNKMVKLGSGSERDIEDKMLTRYACYLIAQNGDPRKEQIAFAQNYFAIQTRKFEIIEKRIKDWERLQARQKLTLSEKELSELIYEQTGNDKNFGLIRSKGD
;
A
#
# COMPACT_ATOMS: atom_id res chain seq x y z
N MET A 1 19.07 5.73 -2.18
CA MET A 1 17.82 5.79 -1.39
C MET A 1 17.23 7.17 -1.63
N GLU A 2 15.95 7.24 -2.01
CA GLU A 2 15.26 8.50 -2.29
C GLU A 2 14.79 9.14 -0.97
N PHE A 3 15.03 10.45 -0.80
CA PHE A 3 14.65 11.20 0.40
C PHE A 3 14.19 12.62 0.06
N TRP A 4 13.47 13.23 1.00
CA TRP A 4 13.08 14.65 0.94
C TRP A 4 13.38 15.33 2.27
N PHE A 5 13.65 16.63 2.23
CA PHE A 5 13.78 17.41 3.46
C PHE A 5 12.41 17.85 3.97
N ALA A 6 12.20 17.74 5.28
CA ALA A 6 10.96 18.10 5.93
C ALA A 6 10.61 19.59 5.72
N ARG A 7 11.60 20.49 5.69
CA ARG A 7 11.34 21.92 5.39
C ARG A 7 10.84 22.17 3.97
N ASP A 8 11.25 21.36 2.99
CA ASP A 8 10.74 21.50 1.62
C ASP A 8 9.30 20.96 1.54
N ILE A 9 9.05 19.81 2.18
CA ILE A 9 7.71 19.20 2.28
C ILE A 9 6.74 20.12 3.04
N GLN A 10 7.20 20.84 4.07
CA GLN A 10 6.39 21.78 4.84
C GLN A 10 5.63 22.75 3.91
N HIS A 11 6.37 23.37 2.98
CA HIS A 11 5.82 24.38 2.08
C HIS A 11 4.90 23.75 1.03
N LEU A 12 5.27 22.58 0.50
CA LEU A 12 4.43 21.82 -0.44
C LEU A 12 3.09 21.40 0.18
N LEU A 13 3.05 21.17 1.49
CA LEU A 13 1.83 20.79 2.22
C LEU A 13 1.08 21.99 2.82
N GLY A 14 1.45 23.22 2.46
CA GLY A 14 0.73 24.43 2.84
C GLY A 14 0.92 24.86 4.30
N TYR A 15 2.02 24.43 4.95
CA TYR A 15 2.38 24.92 6.29
C TYR A 15 3.34 26.11 6.16
N SER A 16 2.93 27.28 6.63
CA SER A 16 3.79 28.48 6.68
C SER A 16 4.77 28.43 7.86
N GLU A 17 4.30 27.93 9.01
CA GLU A 17 5.08 27.89 10.25
C GLU A 17 5.62 26.49 10.57
N TRP A 18 6.94 26.40 10.75
CA TRP A 18 7.63 25.15 11.11
C TRP A 18 7.07 24.51 12.38
N ARG A 19 6.75 25.30 13.42
CA ARG A 19 6.19 24.78 14.68
C ARG A 19 4.90 24.00 14.46
N ASN A 20 4.06 24.42 13.53
CA ASN A 20 2.80 23.70 13.24
C ASN A 20 3.07 22.42 12.44
N PHE A 21 4.04 22.45 11.54
CA PHE A 21 4.45 21.26 10.80
C PHE A 21 5.18 20.23 11.67
N GLN A 22 5.98 20.66 12.65
CA GLN A 22 6.60 19.78 13.65
C GLN A 22 5.54 18.96 14.40
N LYS A 23 4.38 19.54 14.74
CA LYS A 23 3.27 18.80 15.36
C LYS A 23 2.76 17.66 14.46
N VAL A 24 2.72 17.88 13.14
CA VAL A 24 2.33 16.85 12.16
C VAL A 24 3.39 15.76 12.06
N ILE A 25 4.67 16.14 12.02
CA ILE A 25 5.78 15.18 12.04
C ILE A 25 5.72 14.30 13.28
N ILE A 26 5.43 14.87 14.46
CA ILE A 26 5.30 14.09 15.70
C ILE A 26 4.17 13.06 15.58
N LYS A 27 2.98 13.45 15.09
CA LYS A 27 1.87 12.52 14.84
C LYS A 27 2.24 11.42 13.84
N ALA A 28 2.98 11.77 12.79
CA ALA A 28 3.46 10.82 11.80
C ALA A 28 4.48 9.83 12.39
N LYS A 29 5.40 10.29 13.25
CA LYS A 29 6.32 9.42 14.01
C LYS A 29 5.56 8.46 14.93
N THR A 30 4.55 8.94 15.66
CA THR A 30 3.68 8.08 16.48
C THR A 30 2.97 7.03 15.63
N SER A 31 2.45 7.40 14.45
CA SER A 31 1.81 6.44 13.54
C SER A 31 2.81 5.39 13.02
N CYS A 32 4.03 5.81 12.71
CA CYS A 32 5.11 4.94 12.25
C CYS A 32 5.47 3.87 13.29
N GLU A 33 5.63 4.29 14.55
CA GLU A 33 5.90 3.38 15.67
C GLU A 33 4.71 2.44 15.92
N ALA A 34 3.49 2.96 15.87
CA ALA A 34 2.27 2.17 16.06
C ALA A 34 2.07 1.09 14.98
N THR A 35 2.63 1.27 13.78
CA THR A 35 2.64 0.24 12.72
C THR A 35 3.83 -0.72 12.79
N GLY A 36 4.64 -0.65 13.85
CA GLY A 36 5.78 -1.52 14.09
C GLY A 36 7.05 -1.15 13.31
N ASN A 37 7.12 0.06 12.74
CA ASN A 37 8.31 0.53 12.03
C ASN A 37 9.22 1.35 12.95
N ASN A 38 10.52 1.22 12.77
CA ASN A 38 11.48 2.04 13.50
C ASN A 38 11.49 3.48 12.94
N ILE A 39 11.25 4.47 13.80
CA ILE A 39 11.23 5.89 13.43
C ILE A 39 12.55 6.32 12.77
N SER A 40 13.70 5.83 13.22
CA SER A 40 15.01 6.24 12.68
C SER A 40 15.22 5.86 11.22
N ASP A 41 14.51 4.84 10.73
CA ASP A 41 14.62 4.37 9.34
C ASP A 41 13.85 5.28 8.36
N HIS A 42 13.04 6.19 8.90
CA HIS A 42 12.09 6.99 8.13
C HIS A 42 12.18 8.49 8.40
N PHE A 43 12.59 8.88 9.60
CA PHE A 43 12.70 10.27 10.04
C PHE A 43 14.10 10.50 10.64
N VAL A 44 15.06 10.87 9.79
CA VAL A 44 16.44 11.10 10.21
C VAL A 44 16.64 12.57 10.50
N ASP A 45 17.09 12.90 11.71
CA ASP A 45 17.39 14.27 12.10
C ASP A 45 18.67 14.74 11.42
N VAL A 46 18.62 15.90 10.75
CA VAL A 46 19.74 16.49 10.02
C VAL A 46 19.73 18.01 10.18
N ASN A 47 20.80 18.63 9.72
CA ASN A 47 20.98 20.07 9.72
C ASN A 47 20.94 20.58 8.28
N LYS A 48 20.26 21.71 8.03
CA LYS A 48 20.14 22.34 6.72
C LYS A 48 20.68 23.75 6.79
N MET A 49 21.61 24.09 5.90
CA MET A 49 22.11 25.46 5.75
C MET A 49 21.13 26.29 4.93
N VAL A 50 20.74 27.45 5.45
CA VAL A 50 19.88 28.41 4.75
C VAL A 50 20.57 29.76 4.61
N LYS A 51 20.48 30.35 3.41
CA LYS A 51 20.97 31.71 3.15
C LYS A 51 20.03 32.75 3.75
N LEU A 52 20.61 33.65 4.54
CA LEU A 52 19.92 34.83 5.06
C LEU A 52 20.01 35.98 4.04
N GLY A 53 19.13 36.96 4.16
CA GLY A 53 19.10 38.14 3.28
C GLY A 53 20.38 38.99 3.31
N SER A 54 21.22 38.81 4.33
CA SER A 54 22.56 39.42 4.49
C SER A 54 23.68 38.68 3.74
N GLY A 55 23.40 37.55 3.08
CA GLY A 55 24.41 36.69 2.43
C GLY A 55 25.10 35.71 3.36
N SER A 56 24.87 35.80 4.67
CA SER A 56 25.34 34.83 5.67
C SER A 56 24.46 33.58 5.68
N GLU A 57 25.04 32.42 5.96
CA GLU A 57 24.29 31.17 6.11
C GLU A 57 24.04 30.84 7.57
N ARG A 58 22.88 30.23 7.86
CA ARG A 58 22.51 29.76 9.20
C ARG A 58 22.19 28.28 9.14
N ASP A 59 22.68 27.54 10.12
CA ASP A 59 22.30 26.16 10.34
C ASP A 59 20.94 26.09 11.06
N ILE A 60 20.01 25.31 10.52
CA ILE A 60 18.71 25.04 11.09
C ILE A 60 18.42 23.54 11.10
N GLU A 61 17.84 23.04 12.19
CA GLU A 61 17.39 21.66 12.29
C GLU A 61 16.37 21.33 11.18
N ASP A 62 16.52 20.18 10.55
CA ASP A 62 15.63 19.63 9.53
C ASP A 62 15.54 18.10 9.71
N LYS A 63 14.82 17.42 8.82
CA LYS A 63 14.75 15.95 8.78
C LYS A 63 14.79 15.44 7.36
N MET A 64 15.55 14.37 7.12
CA MET A 64 15.41 13.56 5.92
C MET A 64 14.24 12.59 6.11
N LEU A 65 13.33 12.59 5.15
CA LEU A 65 12.12 11.82 5.15
C LEU A 65 12.17 10.81 4.01
N THR A 66 11.86 9.55 4.32
CA THR A 66 11.56 8.56 3.29
C THR A 66 10.21 8.82 2.66
N ARG A 67 9.94 8.15 1.53
CA ARG A 67 8.62 8.15 0.90
C ARG A 67 7.51 7.74 1.87
N TYR A 68 7.77 6.75 2.72
CA TYR A 68 6.82 6.30 3.72
C TYR A 68 6.56 7.36 4.79
N ALA A 69 7.61 8.03 5.30
CA ALA A 69 7.44 9.17 6.21
C ALA A 69 6.60 10.30 5.59
N CYS A 70 6.84 10.64 4.32
CA CYS A 70 6.04 11.63 3.60
C CYS A 70 4.56 11.25 3.53
N TYR A 71 4.23 9.96 3.28
CA TYR A 71 2.85 9.49 3.30
C TYR A 71 2.21 9.63 4.68
N LEU A 72 2.92 9.23 5.74
CA LEU A 72 2.41 9.36 7.11
C LEU A 72 2.19 10.83 7.51
N ILE A 73 3.08 11.74 7.10
CA ILE A 73 2.92 13.17 7.32
C ILE A 73 1.66 13.68 6.61
N ALA A 74 1.45 13.32 5.35
CA ALA A 74 0.26 13.72 4.60
C ALA A 74 -1.03 13.17 5.23
N GLN A 75 -1.03 11.91 5.66
CA GLN A 75 -2.17 11.27 6.32
C GLN A 75 -2.53 11.95 7.66
N ASN A 76 -1.52 12.39 8.43
CA ASN A 76 -1.70 13.01 9.74
C ASN A 76 -1.81 14.54 9.73
N GLY A 77 -1.81 15.16 8.55
CA GLY A 77 -1.92 16.60 8.38
C GLY A 77 -3.31 17.17 8.69
N ASP A 78 -3.41 18.49 8.83
CA ASP A 78 -4.66 19.22 8.97
C ASP A 78 -5.49 19.17 7.66
N PRO A 79 -6.65 18.50 7.64
CA PRO A 79 -7.47 18.34 6.44
C PRO A 79 -8.08 19.66 5.94
N ARG A 80 -8.01 20.74 6.73
CA ARG A 80 -8.42 22.07 6.26
C ARG A 80 -7.46 22.66 5.23
N LYS A 81 -6.26 22.08 5.07
CA LYS A 81 -5.32 22.43 4.00
C LYS A 81 -5.63 21.63 2.75
N GLU A 82 -5.81 22.32 1.63
CA GLU A 82 -6.17 21.70 0.34
C GLU A 82 -5.17 20.60 -0.08
N GLN A 83 -3.87 20.83 0.14
CA GLN A 83 -2.82 19.87 -0.22
C GLN A 83 -2.91 18.57 0.60
N ILE A 84 -3.31 18.68 1.87
CA ILE A 84 -3.54 17.53 2.75
C ILE A 84 -4.83 16.80 2.33
N ALA A 85 -5.92 17.54 2.12
CA ALA A 85 -7.19 16.97 1.68
C ALA A 85 -7.05 16.23 0.34
N PHE A 86 -6.28 16.80 -0.60
CA PHE A 86 -5.95 16.18 -1.87
C PHE A 86 -5.19 14.86 -1.68
N ALA A 87 -4.15 14.85 -0.84
CA ALA A 87 -3.38 13.64 -0.55
C ALA A 87 -4.25 12.55 0.11
N GLN A 88 -5.08 12.92 1.07
CA GLN A 88 -6.01 11.99 1.73
C GLN A 88 -7.04 11.41 0.74
N ASN A 89 -7.60 12.24 -0.15
CA ASN A 89 -8.50 11.79 -1.20
C ASN A 89 -7.78 10.83 -2.18
N TYR A 90 -6.57 11.19 -2.59
CA TYR A 90 -5.73 10.34 -3.42
C TYR A 90 -5.54 8.96 -2.77
N PHE A 91 -5.16 8.88 -1.50
CA PHE A 91 -4.99 7.61 -0.81
C PHE A 91 -6.29 6.80 -0.74
N ALA A 92 -7.43 7.43 -0.44
CA ALA A 92 -8.71 6.74 -0.43
C ALA A 92 -9.05 6.13 -1.81
N ILE A 93 -8.81 6.87 -2.90
CA ILE A 93 -9.02 6.38 -4.27
C ILE A 93 -8.04 5.24 -4.60
N GLN A 94 -6.76 5.37 -4.25
CA GLN A 94 -5.77 4.34 -4.55
C GLN A 94 -6.06 3.04 -3.79
N THR A 95 -6.39 3.12 -2.50
CA THR A 95 -6.80 1.95 -1.72
C THR A 95 -8.01 1.28 -2.36
N ARG A 96 -9.03 2.05 -2.76
CA ARG A 96 -10.21 1.48 -3.41
C ARG A 96 -9.88 0.79 -4.74
N LYS A 97 -9.01 1.38 -5.55
CA LYS A 97 -8.54 0.78 -6.80
C LYS A 97 -7.85 -0.55 -6.53
N PHE A 98 -6.98 -0.60 -5.53
CA PHE A 98 -6.25 -1.81 -5.16
C PHE A 98 -7.19 -2.92 -4.67
N GLU A 99 -8.15 -2.61 -3.78
CA GLU A 99 -9.17 -3.57 -3.32
C GLU A 99 -9.95 -4.22 -4.47
N ILE A 100 -10.34 -3.42 -5.48
CA ILE A 100 -11.07 -3.91 -6.64
C ILE A 100 -10.18 -4.82 -7.49
N ILE A 101 -8.91 -4.47 -7.68
CA ILE A 101 -7.95 -5.28 -8.42
C ILE A 101 -7.73 -6.61 -7.71
N GLU A 102 -7.50 -6.60 -6.39
CA GLU A 102 -7.36 -7.82 -5.59
C GLU A 102 -8.58 -8.72 -5.71
N LYS A 103 -9.79 -8.15 -5.64
CA LYS A 103 -11.03 -8.92 -5.82
C LYS A 103 -11.09 -9.58 -7.20
N ARG A 104 -10.77 -8.83 -8.26
CA ARG A 104 -10.77 -9.34 -9.64
C ARG A 104 -9.77 -10.46 -9.85
N ILE A 105 -8.58 -10.36 -9.26
CA ILE A 105 -7.56 -11.41 -9.30
C ILE A 105 -8.09 -12.67 -8.62
N LYS A 106 -8.63 -12.56 -7.40
CA LYS A 106 -9.22 -13.71 -6.66
C LYS A 106 -10.36 -14.36 -7.42
N ASP A 107 -11.26 -13.56 -8.01
CA ASP A 107 -12.37 -14.07 -8.81
C ASP A 107 -11.87 -14.80 -10.07
N TRP A 108 -10.84 -14.27 -10.73
CA TRP A 108 -10.21 -14.90 -11.89
C TRP A 108 -9.53 -16.23 -11.54
N GLU A 109 -8.73 -16.27 -10.47
CA GLU A 109 -8.08 -17.49 -9.97
C GLU A 109 -9.10 -18.57 -9.64
N ARG A 110 -10.22 -18.21 -8.99
CA ARG A 110 -11.32 -19.14 -8.70
C ARG A 110 -11.93 -19.72 -9.97
N LEU A 111 -12.15 -18.89 -10.99
CA LEU A 111 -12.71 -19.35 -12.27
C LEU A 111 -11.74 -20.29 -13.00
N GLN A 112 -10.45 -19.96 -13.01
CA GLN A 112 -9.41 -20.83 -13.59
C GLN A 112 -9.32 -22.18 -12.86
N ALA A 113 -9.36 -22.17 -11.53
CA ALA A 113 -9.38 -23.41 -10.75
C ALA A 113 -10.59 -24.29 -11.07
N ARG A 114 -11.78 -23.70 -11.20
CA ARG A 114 -13.00 -24.43 -11.60
C ARG A 114 -12.91 -25.01 -13.01
N GLN A 115 -12.41 -24.23 -13.97
CA GLN A 115 -12.21 -24.73 -15.34
C GLN A 115 -11.24 -25.91 -15.36
N LYS A 116 -10.13 -25.83 -14.62
CA LYS A 116 -9.17 -26.93 -14.49
C LYS A 116 -9.79 -28.18 -13.87
N LEU A 117 -10.57 -28.03 -12.79
CA LEU A 117 -11.29 -29.14 -12.17
C LEU A 117 -12.26 -29.81 -13.16
N THR A 118 -13.09 -29.03 -13.86
CA THR A 118 -14.03 -29.58 -14.85
C THR A 118 -13.31 -30.33 -15.98
N LEU A 119 -12.18 -29.81 -16.46
CA LEU A 119 -11.36 -30.49 -17.46
C LEU A 119 -10.78 -31.80 -16.92
N SER A 120 -10.18 -31.78 -15.72
CA SER A 120 -9.62 -32.99 -15.09
C SER A 120 -10.69 -34.04 -14.75
N GLU A 121 -11.89 -33.64 -14.32
CA GLU A 121 -13.03 -34.55 -14.12
C GLU A 121 -13.49 -35.21 -15.42
N LYS A 122 -13.48 -34.45 -16.52
CA LYS A 122 -13.83 -34.96 -17.86
C LYS A 122 -12.77 -35.94 -18.36
N GLU A 123 -11.49 -35.59 -18.27
CA GLU A 123 -10.37 -36.47 -18.65
C GLU A 123 -10.38 -37.77 -17.84
N LEU A 124 -10.57 -37.67 -16.51
CA LEU A 124 -10.69 -38.85 -15.65
C LEU A 124 -11.88 -39.72 -16.06
N SER A 125 -13.01 -39.09 -16.38
CA SER A 125 -14.21 -39.80 -16.81
C SER A 125 -13.98 -40.56 -18.14
N GLU A 126 -13.35 -39.91 -19.13
CA GLU A 126 -12.99 -40.55 -20.40
C GLU A 126 -12.05 -41.76 -20.18
N LEU A 127 -11.01 -41.61 -19.35
CA LEU A 127 -10.07 -42.69 -19.03
C LEU A 127 -10.75 -43.90 -18.35
N ILE A 128 -11.65 -43.66 -17.39
CA ILE A 128 -12.39 -44.74 -16.72
C ILE A 128 -13.29 -45.47 -17.73
N TYR A 129 -13.87 -44.76 -18.70
CA TYR A 129 -14.78 -45.35 -19.67
C TYR A 129 -14.02 -46.27 -20.63
N GLU A 130 -12.86 -45.82 -21.13
CA GLU A 130 -11.95 -46.61 -21.95
C GLU A 130 -11.45 -47.88 -21.23
N GLN A 131 -11.12 -47.77 -19.93
CA GLN A 131 -10.62 -48.89 -19.12
C GLN A 131 -11.71 -49.90 -18.72
N THR A 132 -12.94 -49.44 -18.46
CA THR A 132 -14.01 -50.30 -17.91
C THR A 132 -14.96 -50.87 -18.97
N GLY A 133 -15.00 -50.30 -20.18
CA GLY A 133 -15.68 -50.83 -21.36
C GLY A 133 -17.20 -51.08 -21.22
N ASN A 134 -17.85 -50.64 -20.14
CA ASN A 134 -19.26 -50.93 -19.87
C ASN A 134 -19.91 -49.89 -18.94
N ASP A 135 -20.98 -49.24 -19.41
CA ASP A 135 -21.70 -48.11 -18.76
C ASP A 135 -22.17 -48.39 -17.32
N LYS A 136 -22.44 -49.66 -16.97
CA LYS A 136 -23.03 -50.03 -15.67
C LYS A 136 -22.07 -49.91 -14.48
N ASN A 137 -20.77 -50.08 -14.68
CA ASN A 137 -19.78 -49.89 -13.61
C ASN A 137 -19.45 -48.40 -13.40
N PHE A 138 -19.62 -47.60 -14.44
CA PHE A 138 -19.28 -46.19 -14.46
C PHE A 138 -20.15 -45.35 -13.51
N GLY A 139 -21.47 -45.55 -13.55
CA GLY A 139 -22.42 -44.86 -12.66
C GLY A 139 -22.23 -45.20 -11.18
N LEU A 140 -21.77 -46.42 -10.87
CA LEU A 140 -21.57 -46.88 -9.50
C LEU A 140 -20.34 -46.25 -8.84
N ILE A 141 -19.24 -46.11 -9.57
CA ILE A 141 -17.99 -45.49 -9.11
C ILE A 141 -18.20 -43.99 -8.85
N ARG A 142 -18.92 -43.31 -9.75
CA ARG A 142 -19.19 -41.87 -9.63
C ARG A 142 -20.02 -41.53 -8.38
N SER A 143 -20.98 -42.38 -7.99
CA SER A 143 -21.83 -42.15 -6.81
C SER A 143 -21.12 -42.38 -5.46
N LYS A 144 -19.95 -43.02 -5.46
CA LYS A 144 -19.18 -43.30 -4.22
C LYS A 144 -18.04 -42.31 -3.96
N GLY A 145 -17.80 -41.38 -4.89
CA GLY A 145 -16.76 -40.35 -4.78
C GLY A 145 -17.27 -38.97 -4.33
N ASP A 146 -18.58 -38.71 -4.43
CA ASP A 146 -19.27 -37.58 -3.78
C ASP A 146 -19.46 -37.85 -2.27
#